data_AF-A0AAW5D9M0-F1
#
_entry.id   AF-A0AAW5D9M0-F1
#
_cell.length_a   1.000
_cell.length_b   1.000
_cell.length_c   1.000
_cell.angle_alpha   90.00
_cell.angle_beta   90.00
_cell.angle_gamma   90.00
#
_symmetry.space_group_name_H-M   'P 1'
#
loop_
_entity.id
_entity.type
_entity.pdbx_description
1 polymer ?
#
loop_
_entity_poly.entity_id
_entity_poly.type
_entity_poly.pdbx_seq_one_letter_code
_entity_poly.pdbx_strand_id
1 'polypeptide(L)'
;MKKVTISSVPGYDEWRKASRECLAQHIPPENVTWQTSQSNQDDLFAVTDSANAIGESQTNFRIPRSVLTLLKYALCHQAPDRFALCYRVLWRVVFENRNLIHLKTDEDVLCLNVLAKAVKRDAYKISAFLRFREVVLDGQEHFIAWYEPEHFSLEMKLDFFQTRFKNMCWSILTPYRAAHWNTKTLVLEDNPDPSIIPNDDRIEKYWLTYYANIFNPARVKTKAMLSSMPKKYWKNMPETSLINDMIRHSDARARKMILNGKKVENGE
;
A
#
# COMPACT_ATOMS: atom_id res chain seq x y z
N MET A 1 -5.93 -20.49 -26.23
CA MET A 1 -5.84 -19.66 -25.00
C MET A 1 -4.39 -19.60 -24.55
N LYS A 2 -3.82 -18.40 -24.43
CA LYS A 2 -2.49 -18.16 -23.86
C LYS A 2 -2.62 -18.13 -22.34
N LYS A 3 -1.82 -18.92 -21.62
CA LYS A 3 -1.73 -18.87 -20.16
C LYS A 3 -0.57 -17.98 -19.75
N VAL A 4 -0.79 -17.12 -18.76
CA VAL A 4 0.24 -16.25 -18.18
C VAL A 4 0.25 -16.46 -16.67
N THR A 5 1.40 -16.86 -16.16
CA THR A 5 1.62 -17.07 -14.72
C THR A 5 2.37 -15.86 -14.15
N ILE A 6 1.82 -15.29 -13.08
CA ILE A 6 2.42 -14.22 -12.30
C ILE A 6 2.89 -14.81 -10.97
N SER A 7 4.21 -14.83 -10.78
CA SER A 7 4.89 -15.36 -9.61
C SER A 7 5.19 -14.31 -8.54
N SER A 8 5.45 -13.08 -8.96
CA SER A 8 5.80 -12.00 -8.03
C SER A 8 4.58 -11.26 -7.50
N VAL A 9 4.77 -10.62 -6.34
CA VAL A 9 3.78 -9.76 -5.68
C VAL A 9 4.40 -8.36 -5.56
N PRO A 10 3.74 -7.28 -6.04
CA PRO A 10 2.39 -7.21 -6.62
C PRO A 10 2.26 -7.75 -8.05
N GLY A 11 3.37 -8.12 -8.71
CA GLY A 11 3.36 -8.74 -10.03
C GLY A 11 3.28 -7.76 -11.20
N TYR A 12 3.55 -6.46 -10.96
CA TYR A 12 3.42 -5.42 -11.98
C TYR A 12 4.33 -5.63 -13.19
N ASP A 13 5.62 -5.96 -12.98
CA ASP A 13 6.59 -6.05 -14.06
C ASP A 13 6.37 -7.29 -14.94
N GLU A 14 6.06 -8.43 -14.33
CA GLU A 14 5.67 -9.65 -15.04
C GLU A 14 4.38 -9.42 -15.85
N TRP A 15 3.37 -8.82 -15.22
CA TRP A 15 2.13 -8.48 -15.91
C TRP A 15 2.37 -7.51 -17.07
N ARG A 16 3.22 -6.50 -16.87
CA ARG A 16 3.56 -5.51 -17.90
C ARG A 16 4.26 -6.16 -19.08
N LYS A 17 5.23 -7.05 -18.82
CA LYS A 17 5.94 -7.79 -19.86
C LYS A 17 4.97 -8.65 -20.67
N ALA A 18 4.21 -9.51 -19.99
CA ALA A 18 3.26 -10.40 -20.64
C ALA A 18 2.16 -9.63 -21.40
N SER A 19 1.66 -8.54 -20.85
CA SER A 19 0.66 -7.68 -21.51
C SER A 19 1.20 -7.07 -22.80
N ARG A 20 2.46 -6.62 -22.81
CA ARG A 20 3.11 -6.08 -24.03
C ARG A 20 3.20 -7.14 -25.12
N GLU A 21 3.60 -8.36 -24.77
CA GLU A 21 3.67 -9.47 -25.71
C GLU A 21 2.28 -9.80 -26.29
N CYS A 22 1.25 -9.88 -25.43
CA CYS A 22 -0.11 -10.19 -25.88
C CYS A 22 -0.69 -9.06 -26.76
N LEU A 23 -0.43 -7.79 -26.42
CA LEU A 23 -0.79 -6.65 -27.28
C LEU A 23 -0.08 -6.69 -28.64
N ALA A 24 1.22 -7.00 -28.68
CA ALA A 24 1.98 -7.10 -29.92
C ALA A 24 1.43 -8.19 -30.85
N GLN A 25 1.02 -9.32 -30.27
CA GLN A 25 0.42 -10.46 -30.97
C GLN A 25 -1.07 -10.29 -31.25
N HIS A 26 -1.67 -9.16 -30.88
CA HIS A 26 -3.10 -8.90 -31.02
C HIS A 26 -3.97 -10.02 -30.40
N ILE A 27 -3.59 -10.55 -29.23
CA ILE A 27 -4.37 -11.56 -28.53
C ILE A 27 -5.47 -10.86 -27.72
N PRO A 28 -6.76 -11.09 -28.01
CA PRO A 28 -7.83 -10.42 -27.26
C PRO A 28 -7.96 -10.99 -25.83
N PRO A 29 -8.55 -10.23 -24.88
CA PRO A 29 -8.58 -10.58 -23.46
C PRO A 29 -9.19 -11.95 -23.14
N GLU A 30 -10.22 -12.36 -23.86
CA GLU A 30 -10.88 -13.67 -23.75
C GLU A 30 -9.96 -14.86 -24.06
N ASN A 31 -8.88 -14.61 -24.81
CA ASN A 31 -7.90 -15.62 -25.18
C ASN A 31 -6.70 -15.66 -24.23
N VAL A 32 -6.71 -14.89 -23.13
CA VAL A 32 -5.64 -14.87 -22.13
C VAL A 32 -6.16 -15.29 -20.75
N THR A 33 -5.52 -16.28 -20.15
CA THR A 33 -5.80 -16.69 -18.77
C THR A 33 -4.65 -16.24 -17.88
N TRP A 34 -4.98 -15.49 -16.83
CA TRP A 34 -4.02 -14.99 -15.84
C TRP A 34 -4.08 -15.86 -14.59
N GLN A 35 -2.94 -16.42 -14.20
CA GLN A 35 -2.80 -17.26 -13.03
C GLN A 35 -1.78 -16.64 -12.08
N THR A 36 -1.99 -16.83 -10.78
CA THR A 36 -1.02 -16.49 -9.74
C THR A 36 -0.40 -17.76 -9.17
N SER A 37 0.80 -17.68 -8.59
CA SER A 37 1.40 -18.83 -7.90
C SER A 37 0.50 -19.41 -6.80
N GLN A 38 -0.35 -18.58 -6.16
CA GLN A 38 -1.32 -19.04 -5.16
C GLN A 38 -2.45 -19.87 -5.78
N SER A 39 -2.92 -19.54 -6.98
CA SER A 39 -3.95 -20.30 -7.70
C SER A 39 -3.43 -21.63 -8.30
N ASN A 40 -2.11 -21.82 -8.40
CA ASN A 40 -1.52 -23.07 -8.91
C ASN A 40 -1.58 -24.22 -7.88
N GLN A 41 -1.87 -23.96 -6.60
CA GLN A 41 -2.04 -25.05 -5.62
C GLN A 41 -3.34 -25.85 -5.83
N ASP A 42 -4.34 -25.28 -6.51
CA ASP A 42 -5.60 -25.97 -6.82
C ASP A 42 -5.57 -26.74 -8.15
N ASP A 43 -4.53 -26.56 -8.97
CA ASP A 43 -4.42 -27.14 -10.32
C ASP A 43 -3.28 -28.19 -10.37
N LEU A 44 -3.37 -29.21 -9.51
CA LEU A 44 -2.37 -30.28 -9.28
C LEU A 44 -2.10 -31.20 -10.51
N PHE A 45 -2.62 -30.87 -11.70
CA PHE A 45 -2.45 -31.66 -12.93
C PHE A 45 -2.09 -30.86 -14.19
N ALA A 46 -1.71 -29.59 -14.06
CA ALA A 46 -1.28 -28.82 -15.23
C ALA A 46 0.17 -29.16 -15.63
N VAL A 47 0.32 -30.02 -16.64
CA VAL A 47 1.58 -30.30 -17.33
C VAL A 47 2.16 -28.99 -17.89
N THR A 48 3.37 -28.65 -17.44
CA THR A 48 4.10 -27.44 -17.82
C THR A 48 4.72 -27.62 -19.19
N ASP A 49 4.10 -27.06 -20.24
CA ASP A 49 4.82 -26.84 -21.49
C ASP A 49 5.74 -25.63 -21.32
N SER A 50 7.03 -25.88 -21.51
CA SER A 50 8.11 -24.93 -21.27
C SER A 50 8.00 -23.72 -22.19
N ALA A 51 8.11 -22.54 -21.58
CA ALA A 51 8.00 -21.25 -22.25
C ALA A 51 9.08 -21.07 -23.32
N ASN A 52 8.64 -20.99 -24.58
CA ASN A 52 9.46 -20.44 -25.66
C ASN A 52 9.65 -18.93 -25.43
N ALA A 53 10.88 -18.54 -25.08
CA ALA A 53 11.32 -17.15 -25.14
C ALA A 53 11.47 -16.74 -26.61
N ILE A 54 10.56 -15.89 -27.11
CA ILE A 54 10.63 -15.37 -28.48
C ILE A 54 10.51 -13.84 -28.44
N GLY A 55 11.61 -13.19 -28.86
CA GLY A 55 11.70 -11.89 -29.53
C GLY A 55 10.89 -10.71 -28.98
N GLU A 56 11.59 -9.73 -28.41
CA GLU A 56 11.04 -8.39 -28.11
C GLU A 56 10.60 -7.67 -29.40
N SER A 57 9.37 -7.93 -29.85
CA SER A 57 8.74 -7.11 -30.90
C SER A 57 8.33 -5.78 -30.27
N GLN A 58 9.12 -4.73 -30.54
CA GLN A 58 8.89 -3.37 -30.03
C GLN A 58 7.75 -2.66 -30.80
N THR A 59 6.51 -3.10 -30.62
CA THR A 59 5.34 -2.29 -31.00
C THR A 59 5.14 -1.18 -29.96
N ASN A 60 5.29 0.08 -30.40
CA ASN A 60 5.14 1.24 -29.54
C ASN A 60 3.69 1.73 -29.52
N PHE A 61 2.88 1.16 -28.62
CA PHE A 61 1.55 1.68 -28.33
C PHE A 61 1.64 2.96 -27.49
N ARG A 62 1.04 4.05 -27.97
CA ARG A 62 0.96 5.30 -27.20
C ARG A 62 -0.15 5.19 -26.15
N ILE A 63 0.16 4.80 -24.93
CA ILE A 63 -0.83 4.72 -23.83
C ILE A 63 -0.77 5.99 -22.97
N PRO A 64 -1.90 6.65 -22.64
CA PRO A 64 -1.90 7.82 -21.76
C PRO A 64 -1.33 7.50 -20.37
N ARG A 65 -0.55 8.44 -19.80
CA ARG A 65 0.07 8.27 -18.47
C ARG A 65 -0.97 8.02 -17.36
N SER A 66 -2.14 8.66 -17.45
CA SER A 66 -3.25 8.47 -16.51
C SER A 66 -3.73 7.03 -16.44
N VAL A 67 -3.82 6.34 -17.59
CA VAL A 67 -4.16 4.92 -17.68
C VAL A 67 -3.12 4.09 -16.94
N LEU A 68 -1.83 4.31 -17.23
CA LEU A 68 -0.74 3.57 -16.60
C LEU A 68 -0.71 3.77 -15.08
N THR A 69 -0.94 4.99 -14.60
CA THR A 69 -1.05 5.27 -13.17
C THR A 69 -2.21 4.50 -12.54
N LEU A 70 -3.39 4.50 -13.17
CA LEU A 70 -4.57 3.82 -12.66
C LEU A 70 -4.35 2.29 -12.59
N LEU A 71 -3.80 1.71 -13.66
CA LEU A 71 -3.44 0.29 -13.72
C LEU A 71 -2.42 -0.08 -12.64
N LYS A 72 -1.38 0.75 -12.43
CA LYS A 72 -0.37 0.49 -11.40
C LYS A 72 -0.99 0.39 -10.00
N TYR A 73 -1.96 1.23 -9.67
CA TYR A 73 -2.71 1.10 -8.41
C TYR A 73 -3.58 -0.15 -8.40
N ALA A 74 -4.36 -0.41 -9.44
CA ALA A 74 -5.27 -1.57 -9.47
C ALA A 74 -4.55 -2.92 -9.41
N LEU A 75 -3.36 -3.03 -10.02
CA LEU A 75 -2.52 -4.23 -9.98
C LEU A 75 -2.00 -4.57 -8.58
N CYS A 76 -1.94 -3.58 -7.69
CA CYS A 76 -1.57 -3.80 -6.29
C CYS A 76 -2.76 -4.27 -5.44
N HIS A 77 -3.97 -4.37 -5.98
CA HIS A 77 -5.12 -4.89 -5.23
C HIS A 77 -4.96 -6.39 -4.96
N GLN A 78 -5.62 -6.93 -3.94
CA GLN A 78 -5.57 -8.37 -3.65
C GLN A 78 -6.54 -9.21 -4.51
N ALA A 79 -7.30 -8.59 -5.41
CA ALA A 79 -8.35 -9.29 -6.16
C ALA A 79 -7.70 -10.26 -7.17
N PRO A 80 -8.22 -11.50 -7.31
CA PRO A 80 -7.60 -12.51 -8.18
C PRO A 80 -7.71 -12.15 -9.67
N ASP A 81 -8.81 -11.51 -10.05
CA ASP A 81 -9.12 -11.10 -11.43
C ASP A 81 -8.46 -9.78 -11.87
N ARG A 82 -7.71 -9.11 -10.98
CA ARG A 82 -7.12 -7.79 -11.24
C ARG A 82 -6.25 -7.77 -12.50
N PHE A 83 -5.49 -8.84 -12.76
CA PHE A 83 -4.58 -8.93 -13.91
C PHE A 83 -5.37 -9.02 -15.22
N ALA A 84 -6.44 -9.83 -15.23
CA ALA A 84 -7.33 -9.98 -16.36
C ALA A 84 -8.10 -8.68 -16.63
N LEU A 85 -8.64 -8.04 -15.60
CA LEU A 85 -9.31 -6.73 -15.71
C LEU A 85 -8.35 -5.66 -16.25
N CYS A 86 -7.15 -5.55 -15.68
CA CYS A 86 -6.15 -4.57 -16.12
C CYS A 86 -5.77 -4.80 -17.58
N TYR A 87 -5.62 -6.07 -18.00
CA TYR A 87 -5.31 -6.39 -19.39
C TYR A 87 -6.46 -6.06 -20.33
N ARG A 88 -7.70 -6.38 -19.95
CA ARG A 88 -8.91 -6.02 -20.69
C ARG A 88 -9.02 -4.52 -20.88
N VAL A 89 -8.88 -3.72 -19.82
CA VAL A 89 -8.89 -2.25 -19.95
C VAL A 89 -7.77 -1.75 -20.84
N LEU A 90 -6.56 -2.29 -20.68
CA LEU A 90 -5.41 -1.89 -21.51
C LEU A 90 -5.66 -2.19 -22.99
N TRP A 91 -6.17 -3.38 -23.30
CA TRP A 91 -6.54 -3.79 -24.66
C TRP A 91 -7.56 -2.84 -25.27
N ARG A 92 -8.65 -2.56 -24.55
CA ARG A 92 -9.70 -1.65 -25.00
C ARG A 92 -9.21 -0.22 -25.20
N VAL A 93 -8.30 0.27 -24.35
CA VAL A 93 -7.65 1.59 -24.54
C VAL A 93 -6.83 1.63 -25.83
N VAL A 94 -6.19 0.53 -26.21
CA VAL A 94 -5.33 0.45 -27.39
C VAL A 94 -6.14 0.28 -28.68
N PHE A 95 -7.13 -0.61 -28.68
CA PHE A 95 -7.82 -1.04 -29.90
C PHE A 95 -9.24 -0.48 -30.08
N GLU A 96 -9.91 -0.05 -29.02
CA GLU A 96 -11.30 0.44 -29.09
C GLU A 96 -11.38 1.96 -28.88
N ASN A 97 -10.99 2.43 -27.69
CA ASN A 97 -11.18 3.82 -27.30
C ASN A 97 -10.05 4.32 -26.39
N ARG A 98 -9.21 5.21 -26.94
CA ARG A 98 -8.10 5.84 -26.22
C ARG A 98 -8.54 6.64 -24.99
N ASN A 99 -9.77 7.14 -24.98
CA ASN A 99 -10.37 7.93 -23.90
C ASN A 99 -11.25 7.08 -22.97
N LEU A 100 -11.21 5.74 -23.05
CA LEU A 100 -12.04 4.83 -22.27
C LEU A 100 -12.12 5.19 -20.78
N ILE A 101 -10.99 5.52 -20.15
CA ILE A 101 -10.92 5.87 -18.73
C ILE A 101 -11.76 7.10 -18.32
N HIS A 102 -12.23 7.91 -19.27
CA HIS A 102 -13.11 9.04 -19.02
C HIS A 102 -14.59 8.68 -19.05
N LEU A 103 -14.94 7.50 -19.59
CA LEU A 103 -16.31 6.97 -19.62
C LEU A 103 -16.68 6.39 -18.26
N LYS A 104 -17.25 7.24 -17.40
CA LYS A 104 -17.60 6.86 -16.02
C LYS A 104 -18.73 5.83 -15.90
N THR A 105 -19.44 5.55 -16.99
CA THR A 105 -20.51 4.55 -17.05
C THR A 105 -20.01 3.19 -17.53
N ASP A 106 -18.76 3.08 -17.98
CA ASP A 106 -18.17 1.82 -18.41
C ASP A 106 -17.87 0.93 -17.20
N GLU A 107 -18.33 -0.33 -17.26
CA GLU A 107 -18.24 -1.27 -16.14
C GLU A 107 -16.80 -1.62 -15.76
N ASP A 108 -15.91 -1.81 -16.75
CA ASP A 108 -14.51 -2.11 -16.49
C ASP A 108 -13.82 -0.91 -15.84
N VAL A 109 -14.11 0.30 -16.33
CA VAL A 109 -13.56 1.54 -15.76
C VAL A 109 -14.06 1.74 -14.33
N LEU A 110 -15.33 1.45 -14.05
CA LEU A 110 -15.89 1.51 -12.69
C LEU A 110 -15.17 0.54 -11.76
N CYS A 111 -15.05 -0.73 -12.17
CA CYS A 111 -14.35 -1.75 -11.38
C CYS A 111 -12.89 -1.37 -11.14
N LEU A 112 -12.18 -0.94 -12.19
CA LEU A 112 -10.78 -0.52 -12.11
C LEU A 112 -10.58 0.65 -11.13
N ASN A 113 -11.48 1.64 -11.15
CA ASN A 113 -11.43 2.77 -10.23
C ASN A 113 -11.71 2.34 -8.77
N VAL A 114 -12.60 1.38 -8.54
CA VAL A 114 -12.85 0.82 -7.20
C VAL A 114 -11.57 0.17 -6.66
N LEU A 115 -10.93 -0.71 -7.44
CA LEU A 115 -9.68 -1.36 -7.03
C LEU A 115 -8.58 -0.33 -6.73
N ALA A 116 -8.36 0.61 -7.66
CA ALA A 116 -7.33 1.62 -7.50
C ALA A 116 -7.58 2.53 -6.28
N LYS A 117 -8.83 2.91 -6.02
CA LYS A 117 -9.20 3.73 -4.86
C LYS A 117 -8.95 2.99 -3.54
N ALA A 118 -9.25 1.70 -3.48
CA ALA A 118 -9.01 0.86 -2.30
C ALA A 118 -7.50 0.78 -1.99
N VAL A 119 -6.67 0.49 -3.00
CA VAL A 119 -5.20 0.47 -2.88
C VAL A 119 -4.66 1.83 -2.46
N LYS A 120 -5.14 2.93 -3.06
CA LYS A 120 -4.68 4.27 -2.70
C LYS A 120 -5.00 4.61 -1.24
N ARG A 121 -6.16 4.19 -0.74
CA ARG A 121 -6.52 4.34 0.68
C ARG A 121 -5.59 3.53 1.57
N ASP A 122 -5.33 2.28 1.21
CA ASP A 122 -4.44 1.39 1.97
C ASP A 122 -2.99 1.89 2.00
N ALA A 123 -2.47 2.35 0.86
CA ALA A 123 -1.17 3.00 0.76
C ALA A 123 -1.08 4.27 1.65
N TYR A 124 -2.14 5.07 1.72
CA TYR A 124 -2.18 6.21 2.64
C TYR A 124 -2.09 5.75 4.11
N LYS A 125 -2.83 4.69 4.47
CA LYS A 125 -2.79 4.11 5.82
C LYS A 125 -1.40 3.64 6.22
N ILE A 126 -0.62 3.03 5.30
CA ILE A 126 0.78 2.67 5.57
C ILE A 126 1.55 3.89 6.09
N SER A 127 1.56 5.00 5.35
CA SER A 127 2.28 6.20 5.80
C SER A 127 1.72 6.85 7.06
N ALA A 128 0.43 6.65 7.35
CA ALA A 128 -0.22 7.27 8.51
C ALA A 128 -0.02 6.47 9.80
N PHE A 129 0.02 5.14 9.71
CA PHE A 129 -0.05 4.23 10.86
C PHE A 129 1.19 3.39 11.08
N LEU A 130 2.11 3.35 10.11
CA LEU A 130 3.38 2.69 10.32
C LEU A 130 4.15 3.38 11.46
N ARG A 131 4.71 2.58 12.36
CA ARG A 131 5.50 3.01 13.50
C ARG A 131 6.83 2.29 13.47
N PHE A 132 7.90 3.07 13.47
CA PHE A 132 9.24 2.54 13.58
C PHE A 132 9.59 2.28 15.03
N ARG A 133 10.26 1.16 15.25
CA ARG A 133 10.92 0.78 16.49
C ARG A 133 12.42 0.83 16.25
N GLU A 134 13.13 1.59 17.05
CA GLU A 134 14.57 1.62 17.07
C GLU A 134 15.12 0.34 17.69
N VAL A 135 16.11 -0.25 17.04
CA VAL A 135 16.92 -1.36 17.52
C VAL A 135 18.38 -1.10 17.19
N VAL A 136 19.28 -1.74 17.94
CA VAL A 136 20.70 -1.72 17.65
C VAL A 136 21.06 -3.00 16.90
N LEU A 137 21.47 -2.85 15.63
CA LEU A 137 21.99 -3.95 14.80
C LEU A 137 23.45 -3.65 14.49
N ASP A 138 24.35 -4.58 14.82
CA ASP A 138 25.81 -4.44 14.60
C ASP A 138 26.39 -3.12 15.16
N GLY A 139 25.86 -2.66 16.29
CA GLY A 139 26.27 -1.41 16.93
C GLY A 139 25.81 -0.13 16.24
N GLN A 140 24.87 -0.22 15.29
CA GLN A 140 24.26 0.91 14.59
C GLN A 140 22.75 0.99 14.88
N GLU A 141 22.22 2.22 14.92
CA GLU A 141 20.78 2.45 15.03
C GLU A 141 20.07 1.99 13.75
N HIS A 142 19.05 1.15 13.93
CA HIS A 142 18.22 0.63 12.84
C HIS A 142 16.74 0.70 13.23
N PHE A 143 15.88 1.09 12.31
CA PHE A 143 14.47 1.34 12.58
C PHE A 143 13.59 0.29 11.90
N ILE A 144 12.95 -0.57 12.66
CA ILE A 144 12.12 -1.67 12.16
C ILE A 144 10.64 -1.36 12.37
N ALA A 145 9.81 -1.60 11.36
CA ALA A 145 8.36 -1.47 11.46
C ALA A 145 7.66 -2.68 10.85
N TRP A 146 6.61 -3.18 11.52
CA TRP A 146 5.69 -4.18 10.98
C TRP A 146 4.35 -3.54 10.61
N TYR A 147 3.83 -3.85 9.43
CA TYR A 147 2.52 -3.40 9.00
C TYR A 147 1.81 -4.45 8.15
N GLU A 148 0.51 -4.64 8.40
CA GLU A 148 -0.33 -5.58 7.65
C GLU A 148 -1.30 -4.79 6.75
N PRO A 149 -0.96 -4.57 5.48
CA PRO A 149 -1.82 -3.87 4.53
C PRO A 149 -2.99 -4.75 4.05
N GLU A 150 -4.07 -4.10 3.61
CA GLU A 150 -5.22 -4.79 2.96
C GLU A 150 -4.87 -5.24 1.54
N HIS A 151 -3.88 -4.61 0.93
CA HIS A 151 -3.47 -4.80 -0.46
C HIS A 151 -1.94 -4.82 -0.58
N PHE A 152 -1.41 -5.09 -1.76
CA PHE A 152 0.03 -5.09 -2.03
C PHE A 152 0.57 -3.66 -2.21
N SER A 153 0.36 -2.80 -1.20
CA SER A 153 0.49 -1.35 -1.31
C SER A 153 1.83 -0.78 -0.82
N LEU A 154 2.73 -1.59 -0.24
CA LEU A 154 4.04 -1.18 0.29
C LEU A 154 4.85 -0.37 -0.72
N GLU A 155 5.05 -0.91 -1.93
CA GLU A 155 5.85 -0.32 -3.00
C GLU A 155 5.36 1.05 -3.45
N MET A 156 4.06 1.33 -3.29
CA MET A 156 3.47 2.62 -3.63
C MET A 156 3.93 3.74 -2.69
N LYS A 157 4.58 3.39 -1.57
CA LYS A 157 4.98 4.34 -0.52
C LYS A 157 6.47 4.32 -0.20
N LEU A 158 7.27 3.48 -0.86
CA LEU A 158 8.71 3.39 -0.57
C LEU A 158 9.43 4.71 -0.83
N ASP A 159 9.11 5.40 -1.92
CA ASP A 159 9.68 6.73 -2.23
C ASP A 159 9.39 7.76 -1.12
N PHE A 160 8.19 7.71 -0.53
CA PHE A 160 7.83 8.56 0.60
C PHE A 160 8.73 8.28 1.81
N PHE A 161 8.97 7.00 2.15
CA PHE A 161 9.82 6.63 3.28
C PHE A 161 11.30 6.93 3.02
N GLN A 162 11.80 6.64 1.82
CA GLN A 162 13.17 6.97 1.41
C GLN A 162 13.41 8.46 1.50
N THR A 163 12.48 9.29 1.02
CA THR A 163 12.63 10.75 1.07
C THR A 163 12.53 11.28 2.50
N ARG A 164 11.54 10.81 3.27
CA ARG A 164 11.23 11.34 4.61
C ARG A 164 12.21 10.88 5.69
N PHE A 165 12.82 9.71 5.52
CA PHE A 165 13.74 9.07 6.46
C PHE A 165 15.06 8.67 5.78
N LYS A 166 15.54 9.49 4.83
CA LYS A 166 16.75 9.22 4.03
C LYS A 166 18.01 8.90 4.83
N ASN A 167 18.17 9.55 5.98
CA ASN A 167 19.38 9.47 6.81
C ASN A 167 19.30 8.38 7.89
N MET A 168 18.29 7.51 7.85
CA MET A 168 18.07 6.46 8.85
C MET A 168 18.12 5.11 8.15
N CYS A 169 18.77 4.11 8.76
CA CYS A 169 18.63 2.72 8.31
C CYS A 169 17.27 2.20 8.79
N TRP A 170 16.44 1.69 7.87
CA TRP A 170 15.11 1.22 8.24
C TRP A 170 14.67 -0.02 7.48
N SER A 171 13.82 -0.83 8.13
CA SER A 171 13.15 -1.99 7.57
C SER A 171 11.64 -1.84 7.77
N ILE A 172 10.87 -1.97 6.69
CA ILE A 172 9.41 -2.09 6.75
C ILE A 172 9.05 -3.51 6.34
N LEU A 173 8.45 -4.25 7.25
CA LEU A 173 8.04 -5.63 7.06
C LEU A 173 6.53 -5.69 6.90
N THR A 174 6.08 -6.49 5.94
CA THR A 174 4.68 -6.86 5.71
C THR A 174 4.58 -8.36 5.49
N PRO A 175 3.40 -8.99 5.61
CA PRO A 175 3.24 -10.43 5.41
C PRO A 175 3.72 -10.97 4.06
N TYR A 176 3.76 -10.13 3.01
CA TYR A 176 4.12 -10.57 1.66
C TYR A 176 5.48 -10.04 1.20
N ARG A 177 5.99 -8.96 1.80
CA ARG A 177 7.23 -8.30 1.35
C ARG A 177 7.84 -7.45 2.46
N ALA A 178 9.16 -7.42 2.53
CA ALA A 178 9.91 -6.45 3.31
C ALA A 178 10.68 -5.48 2.42
N ALA A 179 10.89 -4.28 2.93
CA ALA A 179 11.70 -3.24 2.30
C ALA A 179 12.76 -2.75 3.27
N HIS A 180 14.03 -2.83 2.85
CA HIS A 180 15.20 -2.48 3.64
C HIS A 180 15.93 -1.31 3.00
N TRP A 181 16.13 -0.24 3.76
CA TRP A 181 16.85 0.95 3.34
C TRP A 181 18.07 1.15 4.23
N ASN A 182 19.24 1.29 3.62
CA ASN A 182 20.52 1.46 4.32
C ASN A 182 21.13 2.86 4.11
N THR A 183 20.31 3.88 3.84
CA THR A 183 20.71 5.26 3.43
C THR A 183 21.21 5.43 2.00
N LYS A 184 21.50 4.34 1.28
CA LYS A 184 22.01 4.39 -0.11
C LYS A 184 21.15 3.60 -1.07
N THR A 185 20.74 2.41 -0.67
CA THR A 185 20.04 1.43 -1.51
C THR A 185 18.81 0.92 -0.80
N LEU A 186 17.76 0.69 -1.59
CA LEU A 186 16.53 0.02 -1.18
C LEU A 186 16.56 -1.41 -1.71
N VAL A 187 16.43 -2.38 -0.81
CA VAL A 187 16.36 -3.81 -1.13
C VAL A 187 14.96 -4.31 -0.75
N LEU A 188 14.35 -5.08 -1.65
CA LEU A 188 13.10 -5.77 -1.39
C LEU A 188 13.37 -7.24 -1.14
N GLU A 189 12.70 -7.78 -0.13
CA GLU A 189 12.75 -9.19 0.24
C GLU A 189 11.32 -9.76 0.20
N ASP A 190 11.14 -10.89 -0.45
CA ASP A 190 9.83 -11.55 -0.54
C ASP A 190 9.61 -12.46 0.68
N ASN A 191 8.38 -12.48 1.20
CA ASN A 191 7.97 -13.34 2.33
C ASN A 191 8.89 -13.28 3.55
N PRO A 192 9.08 -12.09 4.16
CA PRO A 192 9.96 -11.95 5.31
C PRO A 192 9.46 -12.78 6.50
N ASP A 193 10.38 -13.34 7.28
CA ASP A 193 10.02 -14.09 8.49
C ASP A 193 9.45 -13.15 9.57
N PRO A 194 8.17 -13.32 9.97
CA PRO A 194 7.54 -12.48 10.98
C PRO A 194 8.17 -12.64 12.38
N SER A 195 8.96 -13.68 12.62
CA SER A 195 9.67 -13.90 13.89
C SER A 195 10.75 -12.85 14.17
N ILE A 196 11.19 -12.12 13.14
CA ILE A 196 12.27 -11.11 13.21
C ILE A 196 11.79 -9.82 13.91
N ILE A 197 10.50 -9.65 14.19
CA ILE A 197 9.95 -8.44 14.82
C ILE A 197 10.40 -8.35 16.29
N PRO A 198 11.16 -7.31 16.69
CA PRO A 198 11.58 -7.14 18.07
C PRO A 198 10.39 -6.89 19.00
N ASN A 199 10.36 -7.61 20.13
CA ASN A 199 9.31 -7.54 21.14
C ASN A 199 9.82 -6.76 22.36
N ASP A 200 9.64 -5.43 22.42
CA ASP A 200 9.90 -4.64 23.64
C ASP A 200 9.08 -3.32 23.70
N ASP A 201 8.62 -2.99 24.91
CA ASP A 201 7.65 -1.95 25.30
C ASP A 201 8.27 -0.54 25.48
N ARG A 202 9.60 -0.39 25.38
CA ARG A 202 10.29 0.85 25.81
C ARG A 202 10.04 2.09 24.93
N ILE A 203 9.76 1.93 23.64
CA ILE A 203 9.54 3.06 22.69
C ILE A 203 8.11 3.60 22.78
N GLU A 204 7.18 2.78 23.24
CA GLU A 204 5.76 3.10 23.33
C GLU A 204 5.50 4.32 24.24
N LYS A 205 6.16 4.40 25.40
CA LYS A 205 5.92 5.47 26.40
C LYS A 205 6.25 6.89 25.89
N TYR A 206 7.31 7.06 25.10
CA TYR A 206 7.71 8.37 24.55
C TYR A 206 6.76 8.82 23.44
N TRP A 207 6.37 7.89 22.58
CA TRP A 207 5.42 8.14 21.51
C TRP A 207 4.01 8.44 22.02
N LEU A 208 3.54 7.73 23.05
CA LEU A 208 2.31 8.02 23.77
C LEU A 208 2.29 9.44 24.35
N THR A 209 3.42 9.87 24.93
CA THR A 209 3.59 11.22 25.47
C THR A 209 3.54 12.28 24.38
N TYR A 210 4.23 12.07 23.24
CA TYR A 210 4.15 12.95 22.08
C TYR A 210 2.72 13.04 21.52
N TYR A 211 2.04 11.89 21.33
CA TYR A 211 0.67 11.85 20.82
C TYR A 211 -0.33 12.56 21.74
N ALA A 212 -0.21 12.37 23.06
CA ALA A 212 -1.03 13.08 24.05
C ALA A 212 -0.86 14.61 24.00
N ASN A 213 0.35 15.08 23.66
CA ASN A 213 0.67 16.51 23.59
C ASN A 213 0.22 17.18 22.28
N ILE A 214 0.23 16.47 21.15
CA ILE A 214 -0.26 17.01 19.85
C ILE A 214 -1.78 16.88 19.69
N PHE A 215 -2.44 16.08 20.54
CA PHE A 215 -3.89 15.95 20.56
C PHE A 215 -4.53 17.29 20.94
N ASN A 216 -5.29 17.88 20.01
CA ASN A 216 -6.02 19.13 20.26
C ASN A 216 -7.40 18.83 20.85
N PRO A 217 -7.62 19.00 22.17
CA PRO A 217 -8.89 18.67 22.82
C PRO A 217 -10.05 19.57 22.36
N ALA A 218 -9.79 20.73 21.75
CA ALA A 218 -10.82 21.62 21.22
C ALA A 218 -11.26 21.26 19.77
N ARG A 219 -10.60 20.31 19.11
CA ARG A 219 -10.91 19.88 17.71
C ARG A 219 -11.20 18.39 17.59
N VAL A 220 -11.70 17.75 18.65
CA VAL A 220 -11.95 16.30 18.67
C VAL A 220 -13.12 15.95 17.76
N LYS A 221 -12.84 15.36 16.59
CA LYS A 221 -13.83 14.75 15.70
C LYS A 221 -13.83 13.24 15.87
N THR A 222 -14.42 12.73 16.95
CA THR A 222 -14.43 11.31 17.33
C THR A 222 -14.85 10.37 16.20
N LYS A 223 -15.95 10.69 15.48
CA LYS A 223 -16.41 9.89 14.33
C LYS A 223 -15.38 9.84 13.18
N ALA A 224 -14.76 10.97 12.85
CA ALA A 224 -13.74 11.04 11.79
C ALA A 224 -12.42 10.38 12.20
N MET A 225 -12.06 10.45 13.47
CA MET A 225 -10.90 9.79 14.06
C MET A 225 -11.07 8.27 14.04
N LEU A 226 -12.21 7.76 14.52
CA LEU A 226 -12.53 6.33 14.50
C LEU A 226 -12.67 5.78 13.07
N SER A 227 -13.23 6.56 12.14
CA SER A 227 -13.30 6.18 10.72
C SER A 227 -11.92 6.15 10.05
N SER A 228 -10.98 6.98 10.52
CA SER A 228 -9.61 7.02 9.99
C SER A 228 -8.75 5.92 10.60
N MET A 229 -9.05 5.45 11.83
CA MET A 229 -8.28 4.46 12.59
C MET A 229 -9.07 3.17 12.88
N PRO A 230 -9.27 2.27 11.89
CA PRO A 230 -10.01 1.03 12.09
C PRO A 230 -9.40 0.15 13.19
N LYS A 231 -10.24 -0.45 14.04
CA LYS A 231 -9.85 -1.29 15.20
C LYS A 231 -8.81 -2.36 14.89
N LYS A 232 -8.85 -2.96 13.70
CA LYS A 232 -7.89 -4.00 13.29
C LYS A 232 -6.43 -3.55 13.26
N TYR A 233 -6.16 -2.24 13.15
CA TYR A 233 -4.80 -1.69 13.14
C TYR A 233 -4.33 -1.25 14.54
N TRP A 234 -5.18 -1.35 15.56
CA TRP A 234 -4.87 -0.86 16.91
C TRP A 234 -3.71 -1.62 17.54
N LYS A 235 -3.52 -2.91 17.18
CA LYS A 235 -2.36 -3.71 17.59
C LYS A 235 -1.00 -3.09 17.23
N ASN A 236 -0.97 -2.24 16.19
CA ASN A 236 0.24 -1.56 15.74
C ASN A 236 0.23 -0.06 16.08
N MET A 237 -0.77 0.41 16.84
CA MET A 237 -0.95 1.82 17.24
C MET A 237 -1.02 1.92 18.77
N PRO A 238 0.13 2.06 19.46
CA PRO A 238 0.16 2.27 20.90
C PRO A 238 -0.80 3.37 21.39
N GLU A 239 -0.96 4.45 20.62
CA GLU A 239 -1.82 5.60 20.93
C GLU A 239 -3.28 5.25 21.17
N THR A 240 -3.74 4.12 20.65
CA THR A 240 -5.13 3.67 20.81
C THR A 240 -5.48 3.39 22.27
N SER A 241 -4.49 3.07 23.10
CA SER A 241 -4.64 2.98 24.56
C SER A 241 -5.06 4.32 25.20
N LEU A 242 -4.56 5.45 24.68
CA LEU A 242 -4.87 6.79 25.20
C LEU A 242 -6.18 7.37 24.68
N ILE A 243 -6.71 6.85 23.55
CA ILE A 243 -7.86 7.44 22.86
C ILE A 243 -9.08 7.55 23.78
N ASN A 244 -9.40 6.48 24.53
CA ASN A 244 -10.57 6.46 25.40
C ASN A 244 -10.47 7.53 26.50
N ASP A 245 -9.30 7.62 27.15
CA ASP A 245 -9.08 8.59 28.22
C ASP A 245 -9.00 10.02 27.69
N MET A 246 -8.38 10.25 26.53
CA MET A 246 -8.32 11.57 25.91
C MET A 246 -9.69 12.08 25.46
N ILE A 247 -10.56 11.21 24.92
CA ILE A 247 -11.95 11.58 24.60
C ILE A 247 -12.73 11.89 25.89
N ARG A 248 -12.61 11.04 26.92
CA ARG A 248 -13.30 11.27 28.20
C ARG A 248 -12.91 12.59 28.85
N HIS A 249 -11.65 13.00 28.71
CA HIS A 249 -11.12 14.21 29.32
C HIS A 249 -11.03 15.43 28.36
N SER A 250 -11.44 15.31 27.09
CA SER A 250 -11.27 16.39 26.10
C SER A 250 -12.05 17.64 26.48
N ASP A 251 -13.31 17.51 26.92
CA ASP A 251 -14.16 18.64 27.26
C ASP A 251 -13.64 19.41 28.47
N ALA A 252 -13.16 18.68 29.49
CA ALA A 252 -12.57 19.26 30.69
C ALA A 252 -11.25 20.00 30.37
N ARG A 253 -10.39 19.42 29.52
CA ARG A 253 -9.13 20.05 29.08
C ARG A 253 -9.39 21.27 28.20
N ALA A 254 -10.36 21.20 27.28
CA ALA A 254 -10.74 22.33 26.43
C ALA A 254 -11.26 23.51 27.26
N ARG A 255 -12.14 23.27 28.24
CA ARG A 255 -12.61 24.31 29.18
C ARG A 255 -11.46 24.93 29.97
N LYS A 256 -10.52 24.11 30.46
CA LYS A 256 -9.33 24.59 31.18
C LYS A 256 -8.41 25.44 30.30
N MET A 257 -8.24 25.09 29.01
CA MET A 257 -7.49 25.91 28.05
C MET A 257 -8.14 27.26 27.79
N ILE A 258 -9.48 27.31 27.68
CA ILE A 258 -10.23 28.57 27.50
C ILE A 258 -10.12 29.45 28.77
N LEU A 259 -10.22 28.85 29.96
CA LEU A 259 -10.06 29.55 31.24
C LEU A 259 -8.64 30.09 31.44
N ASN A 260 -7.62 29.32 31.06
CA ASN A 260 -6.23 29.76 31.15
C ASN A 260 -5.90 30.85 30.10
N GLY A 261 -6.46 30.77 28.88
CA GLY A 261 -6.32 31.82 27.87
C GLY A 261 -6.91 33.16 28.32
N LYS A 262 -8.10 33.14 28.95
CA LYS A 262 -8.75 34.35 29.51
C LYS A 262 -8.02 34.95 30.72
N LYS A 263 -7.20 34.17 31.44
CA LYS A 263 -6.36 34.68 32.53
C LYS A 263 -5.13 35.44 32.03
N VAL A 264 -4.65 35.13 30.83
CA VAL A 264 -3.50 35.81 30.20
C VAL A 264 -3.94 37.14 29.58
N GLU A 265 -5.19 37.27 29.12
CA GLU A 265 -5.74 38.52 28.58
C GLU A 265 -6.25 39.53 29.64
N ASN A 266 -6.54 39.10 30.87
CA ASN A 266 -7.05 39.95 31.95
C ASN A 266 -5.98 40.27 33.02
N GLY A 267 -4.70 40.10 32.69
CA GLY A 267 -3.56 40.30 33.58
C GLY A 267 -2.47 41.16 32.95
N GLU A 268 -2.83 42.37 32.53
CA GLU A 268 -1.95 43.55 32.48
C GLU A 268 -2.50 44.60 33.45
#